data_AF-A0A932A5G9-F1
#
_entry.id   AF-A0A932A5G9-F1
#
_cell.length_a   1.000
_cell.length_b   1.000
_cell.length_c   1.000
_cell.angle_alpha   90.00
_cell.angle_beta   90.00
_cell.angle_gamma   90.00
#
_symmetry.space_group_name_H-M   'P 1'
#
loop_
_entity.id
_entity.type
_entity.pdbx_description
1 polymer ?
#
loop_
_entity_poly.entity_id
_entity_poly.type
_entity_poly.pdbx_seq_one_letter_code
_entity_poly.pdbx_strand_id
1 'polypeptide(L)'
;MRSPELLQKTSAELLQVREKLGTRGASQRAADHVFELLNEEAMVNPLQTRYQMPLRGICARARTRSFVTSFLRPCPLALRDGLQWINHSLFLSVLHKIFFPFLWMASLVYGFGLEVRKVLYALGIFKSRSVPAKVISIGNIAIGGTGKTPLTMVVAQELAKQGKKIAILSRGYKRSKKTKWDCVSEGQGPLLSAREAGDEPWLMASKLSGIPIYVGTNRYQVAQEVMRQHSIDIFLLDDGFQHWSLKRNADVVTIDVTRFQKNKRLLPLGFFREPLSGLKRAHCFVLVRTADLEKFEKEEIKHTLQRMYPQTLIVEANYQPQYVQDIVSKERRPVRDLLGKKIFAFAGIGNPQSFERMIQDLHGHVVGFQSYLDHWKYSFRDMERLVKKFKETDAEVLLTTEKDAARLSQKVIFEILKNIPICALGVDLKITQNDQLFNQFLQTL
;
A
#
# COMPACT_ATOMS: atom_id res chain seq x y z
N MET A 1 11.13 -28.40 -3.42
CA MET A 1 11.30 -29.58 -4.28
C MET A 1 10.24 -30.61 -3.88
N ARG A 2 9.22 -30.80 -4.72
CA ARG A 2 8.35 -31.99 -4.76
C ARG A 2 8.55 -32.62 -6.15
N SER A 3 8.47 -33.95 -6.20
CA SER A 3 9.22 -34.89 -7.03
C SER A 3 8.80 -34.96 -8.52
N PRO A 4 9.70 -35.47 -9.39
CA PRO A 4 9.44 -35.88 -10.79
C PRO A 4 8.21 -36.77 -11.02
N GLU A 5 7.67 -37.38 -9.95
CA GLU A 5 6.48 -38.21 -9.97
C GLU A 5 5.22 -37.44 -10.38
N LEU A 6 5.11 -36.15 -10.06
CA LEU A 6 3.94 -35.35 -10.45
C LEU A 6 3.90 -35.13 -11.97
N LEU A 7 5.08 -34.88 -12.56
CA LEU A 7 5.26 -34.70 -14.01
C LEU A 7 4.99 -36.00 -14.77
N GLN A 8 5.49 -37.14 -14.26
CA GLN A 8 5.19 -38.47 -14.81
C GLN A 8 3.70 -38.81 -14.72
N LYS A 9 3.03 -38.42 -13.63
CA LYS A 9 1.59 -38.66 -13.46
C LYS A 9 0.75 -37.83 -14.44
N THR A 10 1.08 -36.56 -14.63
CA THR A 10 0.46 -35.71 -15.66
C THR A 10 0.77 -36.18 -17.08
N SER A 11 1.98 -36.69 -17.37
CA SER A 11 2.29 -37.21 -18.70
C SER A 11 1.55 -38.50 -19.01
N ALA A 12 1.36 -39.38 -18.01
CA ALA A 12 0.59 -40.61 -18.16
C ALA A 12 -0.91 -40.36 -18.35
N GLU A 13 -1.49 -39.40 -17.62
CA GLU A 13 -2.89 -38.99 -17.79
C GLU A 13 -3.14 -38.34 -19.16
N LEU A 14 -2.19 -37.54 -19.67
CA LEU A 14 -2.27 -36.94 -21.01
C LEU A 14 -2.10 -37.97 -22.14
N LEU A 15 -1.25 -39.00 -21.95
CA LEU A 15 -1.13 -40.13 -22.87
C LEU A 15 -2.42 -40.95 -22.95
N GLN A 16 -3.11 -41.16 -21.82
CA GLN A 16 -4.43 -41.80 -21.81
C GLN A 16 -5.49 -40.97 -22.54
N VAL A 17 -5.44 -39.64 -22.45
CA VAL A 17 -6.33 -38.74 -23.19
C VAL A 17 -6.03 -38.81 -24.70
N ARG A 18 -4.75 -38.92 -25.08
CA ARG A 18 -4.31 -39.09 -26.48
C ARG A 18 -4.79 -40.40 -27.10
N GLU A 19 -4.72 -41.51 -26.37
CA GLU A 19 -5.20 -42.82 -26.85
C GLU A 19 -6.73 -42.88 -26.97
N LYS A 20 -7.46 -42.21 -26.06
CA LYS A 20 -8.93 -42.16 -26.09
C LYS A 20 -9.52 -41.32 -27.23
N LEU A 21 -8.74 -40.42 -27.84
CA LEU A 21 -9.25 -39.48 -28.84
C LEU A 21 -9.35 -40.06 -30.26
N GLY A 22 -8.79 -41.24 -30.54
CA GLY A 22 -8.96 -41.94 -31.82
C GLY A 22 -8.38 -41.21 -33.04
N THR A 23 -7.94 -41.96 -34.04
CA THR A 23 -7.30 -41.43 -35.25
C THR A 23 -8.34 -40.89 -36.25
N ARG A 24 -8.76 -39.63 -36.07
CA ARG A 24 -9.20 -38.71 -37.17
C ARG A 24 -9.72 -37.37 -36.61
N GLY A 25 -9.00 -36.27 -36.88
CA GLY A 25 -9.59 -34.92 -36.88
C GLY A 25 -8.81 -33.82 -36.14
N ALA A 26 -9.32 -32.58 -36.27
CA ALA A 26 -8.75 -31.34 -35.72
C ALA A 26 -8.54 -31.34 -34.20
N SER A 27 -9.22 -32.23 -33.48
CA SER A 27 -9.09 -32.47 -32.03
C SER A 27 -7.69 -32.94 -31.63
N GLN A 28 -7.03 -33.72 -32.50
CA GLN A 28 -5.68 -34.24 -32.24
C GLN A 28 -4.62 -33.15 -32.43
N ARG A 29 -4.77 -32.31 -33.47
CA ARG A 29 -3.92 -31.14 -33.69
C ARG A 29 -4.00 -30.11 -32.55
N ALA A 30 -5.19 -29.94 -31.95
CA ALA A 30 -5.35 -29.08 -30.78
C ALA A 30 -4.69 -29.67 -29.52
N ALA A 31 -4.76 -31.00 -29.33
CA ALA A 31 -4.08 -31.68 -28.24
C ALA A 31 -2.56 -31.64 -28.39
N ASP A 32 -2.04 -31.84 -29.61
CA ASP A 32 -0.61 -31.77 -29.91
C ASP A 32 -0.06 -30.35 -29.66
N HIS A 33 -0.81 -29.31 -30.04
CA HIS A 33 -0.41 -27.92 -29.81
C HIS A 33 -0.44 -27.51 -28.32
N VAL A 34 -1.40 -28.05 -27.55
CA VAL A 34 -1.43 -27.88 -26.08
C VAL A 34 -0.26 -28.61 -25.42
N PHE A 35 0.14 -29.78 -25.93
CA PHE A 35 1.28 -30.54 -25.43
C PHE A 35 2.62 -29.83 -25.71
N GLU A 36 2.74 -29.18 -26.88
CA GLU A 36 3.89 -28.34 -27.24
C GLU A 36 4.02 -27.12 -26.31
N LEU A 37 2.93 -26.40 -26.06
CA LEU A 37 2.90 -25.22 -25.18
C LEU A 37 3.22 -25.55 -23.73
N LEU A 38 2.76 -26.71 -23.23
CA LEU A 38 3.06 -27.16 -21.86
C LEU A 38 4.53 -27.56 -21.69
N ASN A 39 5.15 -28.13 -22.73
CA ASN A 39 6.59 -28.45 -22.72
C ASN A 39 7.46 -27.18 -22.86
N GLU A 40 7.03 -26.19 -23.62
CA GLU A 40 7.72 -24.89 -23.70
C GLU A 40 7.65 -24.11 -22.38
N GLU A 41 6.51 -24.07 -21.69
CA GLU A 41 6.40 -23.40 -20.38
C GLU A 41 7.22 -24.09 -19.28
N ALA A 42 7.29 -25.44 -19.29
CA ALA A 42 8.11 -26.20 -18.35
C ALA A 42 9.63 -25.97 -18.53
N MET A 43 10.06 -25.65 -19.76
CA MET A 43 11.45 -25.35 -20.11
C MET A 43 11.86 -23.90 -19.80
N VAL A 44 10.91 -22.95 -19.82
CA VAL A 44 11.21 -21.52 -19.74
C VAL A 44 11.13 -20.96 -18.30
N ASN A 45 10.42 -21.58 -17.35
CA ASN A 45 10.30 -20.99 -16.01
C ASN A 45 9.97 -21.97 -14.85
N PRO A 46 10.95 -22.69 -14.27
CA PRO A 46 10.70 -23.64 -13.19
C PRO A 46 10.36 -23.01 -11.82
N LEU A 47 10.32 -21.67 -11.68
CA LEU A 47 10.21 -20.98 -10.39
C LEU A 47 8.86 -20.29 -10.12
N GLN A 48 7.89 -20.33 -11.04
CA GLN A 48 6.59 -19.66 -10.85
C GLN A 48 5.43 -20.52 -10.32
N THR A 49 5.66 -21.80 -10.00
CA THR A 49 4.61 -22.70 -9.45
C THR A 49 4.43 -22.63 -7.93
N ARG A 50 4.96 -21.61 -7.25
CA ARG A 50 4.56 -21.27 -5.87
C ARG A 50 3.58 -20.11 -5.92
N TYR A 51 2.45 -20.25 -5.23
CA TYR A 51 1.30 -19.32 -5.11
C TYR A 51 0.09 -19.66 -6.00
N GLN A 52 -0.69 -20.63 -5.52
CA GLN A 52 -2.11 -20.77 -5.88
C GLN A 52 -2.88 -19.58 -5.27
N MET A 53 -3.52 -18.76 -6.10
CA MET A 53 -4.63 -17.89 -5.70
C MET A 53 -5.95 -18.68 -5.75
N PRO A 54 -6.87 -18.55 -4.77
CA PRO A 54 -8.23 -19.04 -4.95
C PRO A 54 -9.00 -18.09 -5.87
N LEU A 55 -9.22 -18.52 -7.12
CA LEU A 55 -10.11 -17.87 -8.08
C LEU A 55 -11.58 -18.07 -7.68
N ARG A 56 -12.11 -17.23 -6.79
CA ARG A 56 -13.54 -16.98 -6.67
C ARG A 56 -13.77 -15.48 -6.51
N GLY A 57 -14.13 -14.80 -7.60
CA GLY A 57 -14.58 -13.42 -7.50
C GLY A 57 -14.44 -12.51 -8.70
N ILE A 58 -14.45 -13.01 -9.95
CA ILE A 58 -14.61 -12.13 -11.12
C ILE A 58 -15.57 -12.80 -12.09
N CYS A 59 -16.87 -12.65 -11.83
CA CYS A 59 -17.89 -12.88 -12.85
C CYS A 59 -19.09 -11.97 -12.57
N ALA A 60 -18.94 -10.69 -12.87
CA ALA A 60 -20.07 -9.79 -13.04
C ALA A 60 -19.71 -8.72 -14.08
N ARG A 61 -20.30 -8.86 -15.27
CA ARG A 61 -20.29 -7.95 -16.44
C ARG A 61 -19.06 -7.99 -17.34
N ALA A 62 -19.11 -8.92 -18.30
CA ALA A 62 -18.71 -8.63 -19.67
C ALA A 62 -19.79 -9.20 -20.61
N ARG A 63 -20.65 -8.32 -21.13
CA ARG A 63 -21.50 -8.62 -22.29
C ARG A 63 -20.63 -8.47 -23.53
N THR A 64 -19.98 -9.54 -23.95
CA THR A 64 -19.49 -9.71 -25.32
C THR A 64 -19.79 -11.13 -25.73
N ARG A 65 -20.98 -11.33 -26.32
CA ARG A 65 -21.28 -12.49 -27.15
C ARG A 65 -20.32 -12.46 -28.33
N SER A 66 -19.47 -13.48 -28.48
CA SER A 66 -19.00 -13.89 -29.82
C SER A 66 -18.43 -15.31 -29.81
N PHE A 67 -19.08 -16.17 -30.59
CA PHE A 67 -18.48 -17.19 -31.48
C PHE A 67 -17.71 -18.42 -30.96
N VAL A 68 -17.97 -18.96 -29.76
CA VAL A 68 -17.51 -20.36 -29.44
C VAL A 68 -18.56 -21.21 -28.73
N THR A 69 -19.67 -20.65 -28.25
CA THR A 69 -20.59 -21.34 -27.33
C THR A 69 -21.59 -22.31 -27.96
N SER A 70 -21.52 -22.61 -29.27
CA SER A 70 -22.53 -23.46 -29.93
C SER A 70 -22.11 -24.89 -30.23
N PHE A 71 -20.85 -25.29 -29.99
CA PHE A 71 -20.37 -26.63 -30.43
C PHE A 71 -19.74 -27.52 -29.36
N LEU A 72 -19.76 -27.14 -28.08
CA LEU A 72 -19.15 -27.95 -27.00
C LEU A 72 -20.12 -28.11 -25.82
N ARG A 73 -21.08 -29.03 -25.99
CA ARG A 73 -21.92 -29.59 -24.92
C ARG A 73 -21.75 -31.11 -24.98
N PRO A 74 -20.60 -31.66 -24.58
CA PRO A 74 -20.26 -31.76 -23.16
C PRO A 74 -18.73 -31.67 -22.89
N CYS A 75 -18.26 -30.65 -22.17
CA CYS A 75 -16.88 -30.61 -21.67
C CYS A 75 -16.90 -30.48 -20.14
N PRO A 76 -16.12 -31.30 -19.40
CA PRO A 76 -16.06 -31.20 -17.95
C PRO A 76 -15.59 -29.81 -17.50
N LEU A 77 -16.12 -29.31 -16.37
CA LEU A 77 -15.88 -27.95 -15.86
C LEU A 77 -14.39 -27.55 -15.84
N ALA A 78 -13.48 -28.50 -15.57
CA ALA A 78 -12.04 -28.27 -15.55
C ALA A 78 -11.46 -27.81 -16.90
N LEU A 79 -11.97 -28.32 -18.03
CA LEU A 79 -11.54 -27.89 -19.38
C LEU A 79 -12.06 -26.48 -19.71
N ARG A 80 -13.23 -26.11 -19.19
CA ARG A 80 -13.84 -24.79 -19.40
C ARG A 80 -13.11 -23.70 -18.61
N ASP A 81 -12.73 -24.00 -17.37
CA ASP A 81 -11.91 -23.11 -16.53
C ASP A 81 -10.47 -23.00 -17.06
N GLY A 82 -9.89 -24.10 -17.54
CA GLY A 82 -8.59 -24.12 -18.21
C GLY A 82 -8.56 -23.28 -19.49
N LEU A 83 -9.54 -23.42 -20.38
CA LEU A 83 -9.65 -22.63 -21.62
C LEU A 83 -9.92 -21.14 -21.35
N GLN A 84 -10.69 -20.80 -20.30
CA GLN A 84 -10.86 -19.41 -19.88
C GLN A 84 -9.58 -18.81 -19.29
N TRP A 85 -8.83 -19.58 -18.51
CA TRP A 85 -7.55 -19.16 -17.96
C TRP A 85 -6.49 -18.96 -19.05
N ILE A 86 -6.38 -19.89 -20.01
CA ILE A 86 -5.47 -19.79 -21.16
C ILE A 86 -5.81 -18.56 -22.00
N ASN A 87 -7.10 -18.33 -22.33
CA ASN A 87 -7.51 -17.14 -23.06
C ASN A 87 -7.25 -15.84 -22.29
N HIS A 88 -7.42 -15.83 -20.96
CA HIS A 88 -7.12 -14.67 -20.13
C HIS A 88 -5.61 -14.40 -20.04
N SER A 89 -4.78 -15.46 -19.93
CA SER A 89 -3.32 -15.38 -19.91
C SER A 89 -2.75 -14.87 -21.25
N LEU A 90 -3.24 -15.41 -22.37
CA LEU A 90 -2.90 -14.95 -23.72
C LEU A 90 -3.38 -13.52 -23.99
N PHE A 91 -4.59 -13.17 -23.57
CA PHE A 91 -5.12 -11.82 -23.70
C PHE A 91 -4.29 -10.81 -22.89
N LEU A 92 -3.95 -11.15 -21.64
CA LEU A 92 -3.07 -10.33 -20.81
C LEU A 92 -1.65 -10.22 -21.38
N SER A 93 -1.12 -11.27 -22.00
CA SER A 93 0.22 -11.24 -22.61
C SER A 93 0.27 -10.38 -23.88
N VAL A 94 -0.77 -10.41 -24.71
CA VAL A 94 -0.92 -9.54 -25.89
C VAL A 94 -1.12 -8.08 -25.47
N LEU A 95 -2.01 -7.82 -24.49
CA LEU A 95 -2.16 -6.47 -23.93
C LEU A 95 -0.83 -5.97 -23.36
N HIS A 96 -0.13 -6.79 -22.58
CA HIS A 96 1.16 -6.39 -22.02
C HIS A 96 2.15 -6.02 -23.13
N LYS A 97 2.27 -6.81 -24.20
CA LYS A 97 3.16 -6.50 -25.34
C LYS A 97 2.82 -5.19 -26.04
N ILE A 98 1.53 -4.81 -26.10
CA ILE A 98 1.08 -3.56 -26.74
C ILE A 98 1.25 -2.35 -25.80
N PHE A 99 0.84 -2.48 -24.54
CA PHE A 99 0.85 -1.36 -23.58
C PHE A 99 2.25 -1.09 -22.98
N PHE A 100 3.09 -2.12 -22.86
CA PHE A 100 4.42 -2.00 -22.29
C PHE A 100 5.32 -0.96 -22.99
N PRO A 101 5.51 -0.97 -24.32
CA PRO A 101 6.36 0.03 -24.98
C PRO A 101 5.83 1.46 -24.77
N PHE A 102 4.51 1.65 -24.76
CA PHE A 102 3.90 2.94 -24.46
C PHE A 102 4.16 3.39 -23.02
N LEU A 103 3.95 2.51 -22.03
CA LEU A 103 4.24 2.82 -20.61
C LEU A 103 5.73 3.05 -20.37
N TRP A 104 6.59 2.34 -21.09
CA TRP A 104 8.04 2.53 -21.03
C TRP A 104 8.45 3.89 -21.59
N MET A 105 7.96 4.28 -22.77
CA MET A 105 8.19 5.62 -23.31
C MET A 105 7.65 6.70 -22.39
N ALA A 106 6.43 6.55 -21.86
CA ALA A 106 5.86 7.48 -20.89
C ALA A 106 6.73 7.58 -19.61
N SER A 107 7.33 6.47 -19.17
CA SER A 107 8.22 6.44 -18.03
C SER A 107 9.56 7.15 -18.28
N LEU A 108 10.08 7.08 -19.51
CA LEU A 108 11.26 7.85 -19.92
C LEU A 108 10.97 9.34 -19.94
N VAL A 109 9.85 9.75 -20.54
CA VAL A 109 9.43 11.16 -20.57
C VAL A 109 9.21 11.70 -19.15
N TYR A 110 8.57 10.90 -18.29
CA TYR A 110 8.42 11.23 -16.88
C TYR A 110 9.76 11.40 -16.17
N GLY A 111 10.70 10.46 -16.36
CA GLY A 111 12.05 10.53 -15.82
C GLY A 111 12.82 11.76 -16.29
N PHE A 112 12.76 12.06 -17.59
CA PHE A 112 13.37 13.26 -18.17
C PHE A 112 12.81 14.54 -17.55
N GLY A 113 11.48 14.63 -17.42
CA GLY A 113 10.82 15.78 -16.76
C GLY A 113 11.26 15.97 -15.31
N LEU A 114 11.52 14.88 -14.57
CA LEU A 114 12.08 14.96 -13.23
C LEU A 114 13.51 15.53 -13.24
N GLU A 115 14.38 15.05 -14.12
CA GLU A 115 15.76 15.55 -14.22
C GLU A 115 15.80 17.02 -14.62
N VAL A 116 15.00 17.43 -15.62
CA VAL A 116 14.83 18.85 -15.98
C VAL A 116 14.40 19.65 -14.77
N ARG A 117 13.37 19.19 -14.03
CA ARG A 117 12.91 19.88 -12.83
C ARG A 117 14.02 20.02 -11.77
N LYS A 118 14.82 18.97 -11.54
CA LYS A 118 15.96 19.02 -10.61
C LYS A 118 16.97 20.10 -11.04
N VAL A 119 17.31 20.14 -12.33
CA VAL A 119 18.22 21.15 -12.89
C VAL A 119 17.64 22.56 -12.72
N LEU A 120 16.34 22.77 -12.97
CA LEU A 120 15.70 24.08 -12.78
C LEU A 120 15.74 24.56 -11.31
N TYR A 121 15.68 23.67 -10.33
CA TYR A 121 15.90 24.03 -8.92
C TYR A 121 17.38 24.29 -8.63
N ALA A 122 18.29 23.50 -9.19
CA ALA A 122 19.74 23.68 -9.01
C ALA A 122 20.24 25.02 -9.59
N LEU A 123 19.69 25.43 -10.75
CA LEU A 123 19.97 26.72 -11.38
C LEU A 123 19.25 27.90 -10.72
N GLY A 124 18.39 27.67 -9.73
CA GLY A 124 17.63 28.72 -9.04
C GLY A 124 16.46 29.32 -9.84
N ILE A 125 16.15 28.78 -11.03
CA ILE A 125 14.99 29.18 -11.84
C ILE A 125 13.70 28.90 -11.06
N PHE A 126 13.59 27.70 -10.48
CA PHE A 126 12.58 27.42 -9.47
C PHE A 126 13.09 27.78 -8.08
N LYS A 127 12.39 28.71 -7.41
CA LYS A 127 12.79 29.21 -6.10
C LYS A 127 12.46 28.20 -5.01
N SER A 128 13.49 27.75 -4.29
CA SER A 128 13.36 27.07 -2.99
C SER A 128 13.48 28.11 -1.88
N ARG A 129 12.43 28.27 -1.08
CA ARG A 129 12.33 29.29 -0.04
C ARG A 129 12.57 28.68 1.34
N SER A 130 13.20 29.42 2.25
CA SER A 130 13.42 29.01 3.64
C SER A 130 12.48 29.75 4.58
N VAL A 131 12.17 29.11 5.71
CA VAL A 131 11.57 29.74 6.89
C VAL A 131 12.60 29.74 8.02
N PRO A 132 12.47 30.62 9.04
CA PRO A 132 13.40 30.63 10.17
C PRO A 132 13.41 29.35 11.01
N ALA A 133 12.26 28.69 11.15
CA ALA A 133 12.15 27.40 11.82
C ALA A 133 12.84 26.28 11.03
N LYS A 134 13.26 25.21 11.72
CA LYS A 134 13.79 24.01 11.06
C LYS A 134 12.68 23.31 10.28
N VAL A 135 13.02 22.66 9.18
CA VAL A 135 12.07 21.90 8.36
C VAL A 135 12.60 20.50 8.13
N ILE A 136 11.88 19.50 8.62
CA ILE A 136 12.18 18.08 8.40
C ILE A 136 11.12 17.53 7.45
N SER A 137 11.54 16.86 6.38
CA SER A 137 10.63 16.17 5.48
C SER A 137 10.58 14.70 5.79
N ILE A 138 9.35 14.20 5.90
CA ILE A 138 9.06 12.77 5.93
C ILE A 138 8.49 12.40 4.57
N GLY A 139 9.12 11.46 3.87
CA GLY A 139 8.66 11.10 2.54
C GLY A 139 9.11 9.74 2.06
N ASN A 140 8.98 9.54 0.75
CA ASN A 140 9.37 8.32 0.06
C ASN A 140 9.74 8.62 -1.40
N ILE A 141 10.20 7.59 -2.11
CA ILE A 141 10.44 7.65 -3.56
C ILE A 141 9.42 6.85 -4.36
N ALA A 142 8.44 6.20 -3.72
CA ALA A 142 7.50 5.29 -4.38
C ALA A 142 6.03 5.70 -4.18
N ILE A 143 5.11 5.24 -5.01
CA ILE A 143 3.67 5.39 -4.75
C ILE A 143 3.15 4.28 -3.81
N GLY A 144 2.04 4.58 -3.13
CA GLY A 144 1.39 3.68 -2.18
C GLY A 144 1.77 3.89 -0.72
N GLY A 145 1.20 3.03 0.13
CA GLY A 145 1.31 3.07 1.59
C GLY A 145 2.67 2.62 2.14
N THR A 146 3.69 3.46 1.98
CA THR A 146 5.06 3.21 2.47
C THR A 146 5.30 3.63 3.93
N GLY A 147 4.24 3.92 4.70
CA GLY A 147 4.39 4.28 6.12
C GLY A 147 4.84 5.71 6.43
N LYS A 148 4.71 6.65 5.48
CA LYS A 148 5.02 8.08 5.67
C LYS A 148 4.24 8.69 6.84
N THR A 149 2.91 8.70 6.78
CA THR A 149 2.07 9.32 7.81
C THR A 149 2.29 8.70 9.21
N PRO A 150 2.39 7.35 9.35
CA PRO A 150 2.81 6.75 10.62
C PRO A 150 4.19 7.22 11.10
N LEU A 151 5.19 7.31 10.21
CA LEU A 151 6.50 7.83 10.59
C LEU A 151 6.45 9.32 10.98
N THR A 152 5.64 10.12 10.29
CA THR A 152 5.40 11.53 10.66
C THR A 152 4.90 11.62 12.10
N MET A 153 3.96 10.76 12.51
CA MET A 153 3.47 10.73 13.90
C MET A 153 4.57 10.33 14.90
N VAL A 154 5.39 9.31 14.58
CA VAL A 154 6.52 8.89 15.44
C VAL A 154 7.51 10.03 15.65
N VAL A 155 7.96 10.67 14.57
CA VAL A 155 8.90 11.80 14.64
C VAL A 155 8.29 12.98 15.38
N ALA A 156 7.01 13.27 15.15
CA ALA A 156 6.32 14.35 15.83
C ALA A 156 6.25 14.12 17.35
N GLN A 157 5.85 12.91 17.77
CA GLN A 157 5.79 12.57 19.18
C GLN A 157 7.17 12.62 19.85
N GLU A 158 8.21 12.15 19.17
CA GLU A 158 9.54 12.12 19.75
C GLU A 158 10.14 13.52 19.91
N LEU A 159 9.98 14.40 18.91
CA LEU A 159 10.39 15.80 19.03
C LEU A 159 9.58 16.55 20.09
N ALA A 160 8.28 16.26 20.21
CA ALA A 160 7.43 16.86 21.25
C ALA A 160 7.84 16.42 22.66
N LYS A 161 8.21 15.15 22.87
CA LYS A 161 8.77 14.67 24.16
C LYS A 161 10.07 15.37 24.53
N GLN A 162 10.85 15.80 23.54
CA GLN A 162 12.07 16.59 23.72
C GLN A 162 11.78 18.09 23.96
N GLY A 163 10.51 18.48 24.11
CA GLY A 163 10.09 19.85 24.40
C GLY A 163 10.11 20.80 23.20
N LYS A 164 10.27 20.29 21.97
CA LYS A 164 10.26 21.12 20.76
C LYS A 164 8.83 21.53 20.40
N LYS A 165 8.63 22.80 20.03
CA LYS A 165 7.36 23.29 19.47
C LYS A 165 7.30 22.92 18.00
N ILE A 166 6.43 21.97 17.65
CA ILE A 166 6.36 21.43 16.30
C ILE A 166 5.04 21.74 15.63
N ALA A 167 5.03 21.79 14.29
CA ALA A 167 3.81 21.80 13.50
C ALA A 167 3.93 20.89 12.28
N ILE A 168 2.89 20.11 11.98
CA ILE A 168 2.86 19.23 10.82
C ILE A 168 2.19 19.94 9.66
N LEU A 169 2.86 19.95 8.50
CA LEU A 169 2.35 20.50 7.25
C LEU A 169 2.12 19.36 6.26
N SER A 170 0.87 19.10 5.92
CA SER A 170 0.50 18.11 4.91
C SER A 170 -0.09 18.77 3.65
N ARG A 171 -0.14 18.03 2.54
CA ARG A 171 -0.75 18.54 1.30
C ARG A 171 -2.28 18.65 1.40
N GLY A 172 -2.91 17.80 2.21
CA GLY A 172 -4.37 17.62 2.20
C GLY A 172 -4.86 16.92 0.92
N TYR A 173 -4.31 15.74 0.60
CA TYR A 173 -4.69 15.02 -0.62
C TYR A 173 -6.17 14.57 -0.57
N LYS A 174 -6.87 14.65 -1.72
CA LYS A 174 -8.29 14.27 -1.89
C LYS A 174 -9.32 15.01 -1.00
N ARG A 175 -8.91 16.10 -0.34
CA ARG A 175 -9.84 16.93 0.44
C ARG A 175 -10.89 17.64 -0.42
N SER A 176 -12.09 17.81 0.12
CA SER A 176 -13.16 18.57 -0.54
C SER A 176 -12.95 20.09 -0.44
N LYS A 177 -12.42 20.57 0.68
CA LYS A 177 -12.19 21.99 0.93
C LYS A 177 -10.86 22.42 0.30
N LYS A 178 -10.90 23.29 -0.72
CA LYS A 178 -9.71 23.73 -1.47
C LYS A 178 -9.33 25.19 -1.19
N THR A 179 -9.37 25.62 0.07
CA THR A 179 -8.78 26.90 0.48
C THR A 179 -7.26 26.90 0.24
N LYS A 180 -6.60 28.05 0.36
CA LYS A 180 -5.12 28.13 0.26
C LYS A 180 -4.45 27.24 1.31
N TRP A 181 -4.99 27.26 2.52
CA TRP A 181 -4.59 26.42 3.64
C TRP A 181 -5.76 26.28 4.63
N ASP A 182 -5.76 25.24 5.47
CA ASP A 182 -6.66 25.12 6.62
C ASP A 182 -5.90 24.59 7.84
N CYS A 183 -6.33 24.98 9.04
CA CYS A 183 -5.99 24.31 10.28
C CYS A 183 -6.85 23.05 10.42
N VAL A 184 -6.19 21.90 10.58
CA VAL A 184 -6.86 20.61 10.84
C VAL A 184 -6.95 20.34 12.33
N SER A 185 -5.97 20.80 13.11
CA SER A 185 -5.90 20.61 14.57
C SER A 185 -4.98 21.67 15.17
N GLU A 186 -5.35 22.20 16.33
CA GLU A 186 -4.47 23.00 17.20
C GLU A 186 -3.82 22.15 18.32
N GLY A 187 -3.96 20.82 18.24
CA GLY A 187 -3.43 19.86 19.21
C GLY A 187 -4.48 19.26 20.16
N GLN A 188 -5.74 19.68 20.08
CA GLN A 188 -6.85 19.11 20.88
C GLN A 188 -7.76 18.15 20.10
N GLY A 189 -7.37 17.78 18.88
CA GLY A 189 -8.14 16.90 18.00
C GLY A 189 -8.52 17.55 16.67
N PRO A 190 -9.22 16.82 15.78
CA PRO A 190 -9.59 17.33 14.46
C PRO A 190 -10.67 18.41 14.53
N LEU A 191 -10.39 19.59 13.97
CA LEU A 191 -11.32 20.71 13.76
C LEU A 191 -12.16 20.57 12.49
N LEU A 192 -11.71 19.73 11.57
CA LEU A 192 -12.35 19.47 10.27
C LEU A 192 -12.75 18.00 10.16
N SER A 193 -13.74 17.70 9.35
CA SER A 193 -14.07 16.31 9.02
C SER A 193 -12.95 15.65 8.18
N ALA A 194 -12.89 14.32 8.17
CA ALA A 194 -11.94 13.58 7.34
C ALA A 194 -12.06 13.93 5.85
N ARG A 195 -13.26 14.26 5.38
CA ARG A 195 -13.52 14.70 4.00
C ARG A 195 -12.91 16.07 3.69
N GLU A 196 -12.91 16.98 4.66
CA GLU A 196 -12.43 18.36 4.51
C GLU A 196 -10.93 18.50 4.74
N ALA A 197 -10.36 17.74 5.68
CA ALA A 197 -8.93 17.72 5.94
C ALA A 197 -8.16 16.79 4.97
N GLY A 198 -8.82 15.71 4.54
CA GLY A 198 -8.19 14.53 3.95
C GLY A 198 -7.89 13.47 5.02
N ASP A 199 -7.93 12.19 4.62
CA ASP A 199 -7.84 11.05 5.55
C ASP A 199 -6.58 11.07 6.42
N GLU A 200 -5.42 11.39 5.84
CA GLU A 200 -4.12 11.33 6.54
C GLU A 200 -3.94 12.47 7.55
N PRO A 201 -4.18 13.75 7.21
CA PRO A 201 -4.18 14.83 8.19
C PRO A 201 -5.19 14.64 9.31
N TRP A 202 -6.39 14.14 8.99
CA TRP A 202 -7.42 13.87 9.99
C TRP A 202 -7.00 12.76 10.95
N LEU A 203 -6.40 11.67 10.45
CA LEU A 203 -5.88 10.59 11.28
C LEU A 203 -4.75 11.05 12.19
N MET A 204 -3.83 11.90 11.69
CA MET A 204 -2.80 12.49 12.54
C MET A 204 -3.43 13.35 13.64
N ALA A 205 -4.44 14.15 13.31
CA ALA A 205 -5.14 15.01 14.27
C ALA A 205 -5.91 14.23 15.34
N SER A 206 -6.42 13.04 15.03
CA SER A 206 -7.12 12.20 16.01
C SER A 206 -6.20 11.39 16.91
N LYS A 207 -4.92 11.22 16.53
CA LYS A 207 -3.92 10.47 17.30
C LYS A 207 -2.93 11.34 18.06
N LEU A 208 -2.57 12.50 17.52
CA LEU A 208 -1.59 13.39 18.12
C LEU A 208 -2.27 14.38 19.06
N SER A 209 -1.69 14.54 20.27
CA SER A 209 -2.09 15.55 21.24
C SER A 209 -1.01 16.61 21.36
N GLY A 210 -1.41 17.87 21.47
CA GLY A 210 -0.52 19.03 21.62
C GLY A 210 0.25 19.42 20.35
N ILE A 211 -0.02 18.78 19.21
CA ILE A 211 0.71 19.01 17.95
C ILE A 211 -0.24 19.59 16.90
N PRO A 212 -0.06 20.86 16.49
CA PRO A 212 -0.90 21.47 15.48
C PRO A 212 -0.60 20.90 14.07
N ILE A 213 -1.64 20.77 13.27
CA ILE A 213 -1.61 20.18 11.92
C ILE A 213 -2.31 21.10 10.95
N TYR A 214 -1.63 21.42 9.85
CA TYR A 214 -2.16 22.27 8.79
C TYR A 214 -2.06 21.57 7.43
N VAL A 215 -3.00 21.90 6.56
CA VAL A 215 -3.05 21.40 5.18
C VAL A 215 -2.94 22.54 4.19
N GLY A 216 -2.15 22.34 3.13
CA GLY A 216 -2.05 23.28 2.02
C GLY A 216 -1.11 22.81 0.92
N THR A 217 -1.39 23.19 -0.32
CA THR A 217 -0.55 22.78 -1.46
C THR A 217 0.83 23.45 -1.41
N ASN A 218 0.88 24.73 -1.02
CA ASN A 218 2.09 25.51 -0.84
C ASN A 218 2.54 25.51 0.64
N ARG A 219 3.43 24.59 1.02
CA ARG A 219 3.86 24.42 2.42
C ARG A 219 4.62 25.63 2.95
N TYR A 220 5.31 26.38 2.07
CA TYR A 220 5.97 27.63 2.47
C TYR A 220 4.96 28.67 2.95
N GLN A 221 3.87 28.88 2.19
CA GLN A 221 2.81 29.81 2.60
C GLN A 221 2.11 29.36 3.88
N VAL A 222 1.85 28.07 4.03
CA VAL A 222 1.27 27.52 5.26
C VAL A 222 2.21 27.77 6.44
N ALA A 223 3.50 27.45 6.31
CA ALA A 223 4.49 27.68 7.36
C ALA A 223 4.54 29.15 7.79
N GLN A 224 4.57 30.09 6.84
CA GLN A 224 4.56 31.52 7.16
C GLN A 224 3.33 31.94 7.98
N GLU A 225 2.17 31.39 7.66
CA GLU A 225 0.93 31.72 8.36
C GLU A 225 0.88 31.11 9.76
N VAL A 226 1.34 29.86 9.91
CA VAL A 226 1.47 29.23 11.24
C VAL A 226 2.44 30.02 12.12
N MET A 227 3.56 30.49 11.58
CA MET A 227 4.55 31.28 12.33
C MET A 227 4.05 32.65 12.79
N ARG A 228 2.98 33.19 12.17
CA ARG A 228 2.36 34.44 12.64
C ARG A 228 1.54 34.25 13.92
N GLN A 229 1.03 33.04 14.12
CA GLN A 229 0.10 32.71 15.19
C GLN A 229 0.78 31.91 16.30
N HIS A 230 1.83 31.15 15.97
CA HIS A 230 2.52 30.26 16.88
C HIS A 230 4.04 30.37 16.76
N SER A 231 4.72 30.24 17.89
CA SER A 231 6.17 30.02 17.93
C SER A 231 6.44 28.54 17.62
N ILE A 232 7.07 28.28 16.47
CA ILE A 232 7.40 26.93 15.99
C ILE A 232 8.91 26.80 15.85
N ASP A 233 9.48 25.77 16.46
CA ASP A 233 10.90 25.41 16.33
C ASP A 233 11.12 24.55 15.08
N ILE A 234 10.21 23.61 14.82
CA ILE A 234 10.34 22.60 13.75
C ILE A 234 9.02 22.39 13.00
N PHE A 235 9.07 22.49 11.67
CA PHE A 235 8.01 22.02 10.78
C PHE A 235 8.30 20.60 10.28
N LEU A 236 7.32 19.72 10.38
CA LEU A 236 7.34 18.38 9.79
C LEU A 236 6.52 18.37 8.50
N LEU A 237 7.14 18.07 7.37
CA LEU A 237 6.43 17.92 6.09
C LEU A 237 6.00 16.48 5.90
N ASP A 238 4.71 16.22 5.98
CA ASP A 238 4.13 14.92 5.62
C ASP A 238 4.08 14.78 4.08
N ASP A 239 4.70 13.72 3.57
CA ASP A 239 4.95 13.51 2.12
C ASP A 239 5.74 14.67 1.47
N GLY A 240 6.83 15.06 2.14
CA GLY A 240 7.65 16.23 1.82
C GLY A 240 8.78 16.02 0.81
N PHE A 241 9.16 14.79 0.48
CA PHE A 241 10.40 14.51 -0.27
C PHE A 241 10.44 15.12 -1.69
N GLN A 242 9.28 15.15 -2.37
CA GLN A 242 9.11 15.82 -3.67
C GLN A 242 8.75 17.31 -3.55
N HIS A 243 8.71 17.89 -2.34
CA HIS A 243 8.36 19.29 -2.12
C HIS A 243 9.61 20.18 -2.05
N TRP A 244 10.16 20.51 -3.22
CA TRP A 244 11.41 21.27 -3.37
C TRP A 244 11.28 22.78 -3.12
N SER A 245 10.07 23.33 -3.18
CA SER A 245 9.81 24.76 -3.03
C SER A 245 10.04 25.30 -1.61
N LEU A 246 10.08 24.42 -0.61
CA LEU A 246 10.45 24.74 0.77
C LEU A 246 11.79 24.05 1.06
N LYS A 247 12.80 24.83 1.48
CA LYS A 247 14.11 24.32 1.90
C LYS A 247 13.94 23.48 3.16
N ARG A 248 14.72 22.41 3.24
CA ARG A 248 14.61 21.37 4.28
C ARG A 248 15.97 21.19 4.92
N ASN A 249 16.00 21.06 6.24
CA ASN A 249 17.20 20.81 7.01
C ASN A 249 17.54 19.33 7.05
N ALA A 250 16.52 18.46 7.02
CA ALA A 250 16.70 17.03 6.92
C ALA A 250 15.58 16.35 6.10
N ASP A 251 15.93 15.23 5.50
CA ASP A 251 15.01 14.34 4.78
C ASP A 251 15.08 12.95 5.40
N VAL A 252 13.98 12.52 6.02
CA VAL A 252 13.77 11.16 6.52
C VAL A 252 12.89 10.42 5.52
N VAL A 253 13.42 9.34 4.96
CA VAL A 253 12.80 8.63 3.84
C VAL A 253 12.38 7.23 4.26
N THR A 254 11.08 6.97 4.13
CA THR A 254 10.51 5.62 4.31
C THR A 254 10.82 4.73 3.11
N ILE A 255 11.28 3.52 3.41
CA ILE A 255 11.50 2.45 2.43
C ILE A 255 10.68 1.23 2.85
N ASP A 256 9.66 0.91 2.08
CA ASP A 256 8.86 -0.30 2.26
C ASP A 256 9.63 -1.50 1.72
N VAL A 257 10.19 -2.32 2.60
CA VAL A 257 11.10 -3.40 2.21
C VAL A 257 10.39 -4.47 1.36
N THR A 258 9.09 -4.67 1.57
CA THR A 258 8.27 -5.63 0.81
C THR A 258 8.09 -5.25 -0.66
N ARG A 259 8.37 -3.99 -1.00
CA ARG A 259 8.23 -3.41 -2.34
C ARG A 259 9.54 -2.91 -2.92
N PHE A 260 10.54 -2.60 -2.10
CA PHE A 260 11.77 -1.96 -2.55
C PHE A 260 12.49 -2.77 -3.64
N GLN A 261 12.49 -4.09 -3.53
CA GLN A 261 13.06 -4.98 -4.54
C GLN A 261 12.15 -5.19 -5.77
N LYS A 262 10.85 -4.88 -5.65
CA LYS A 262 9.84 -5.12 -6.69
C LYS A 262 9.69 -3.91 -7.61
N ASN A 263 9.89 -4.12 -8.92
CA ASN A 263 9.64 -3.14 -9.99
C ASN A 263 10.14 -1.70 -9.68
N LYS A 264 11.47 -1.54 -9.65
CA LYS A 264 12.19 -0.27 -9.39
C LYS A 264 12.09 0.75 -10.53
N ARG A 265 11.13 0.59 -11.43
CA ARG A 265 10.92 1.49 -12.58
C ARG A 265 10.11 2.71 -12.17
N LEU A 266 10.31 3.81 -12.88
CA LEU A 266 9.58 5.04 -12.65
C LEU A 266 8.12 4.91 -13.09
N LEU A 267 7.26 5.76 -12.55
CA LEU A 267 5.92 5.95 -13.07
C LEU A 267 5.95 6.32 -14.56
N PRO A 268 4.96 5.89 -15.36
CA PRO A 268 3.86 4.97 -15.00
C PRO A 268 4.21 3.48 -15.14
N LEU A 269 5.43 3.12 -15.56
CA LEU A 269 5.82 1.72 -15.81
C LEU A 269 6.08 0.92 -14.51
N GLY A 270 6.50 1.60 -13.46
CA GLY A 270 6.68 1.03 -12.13
C GLY A 270 6.16 1.96 -11.04
N PHE A 271 6.59 1.73 -9.82
CA PHE A 271 6.03 2.39 -8.64
C PHE A 271 6.85 3.60 -8.18
N PHE A 272 8.01 3.89 -8.77
CA PHE A 272 8.87 4.95 -8.27
C PHE A 272 8.48 6.33 -8.82
N ARG A 273 8.27 7.28 -7.90
CA ARG A 273 8.07 8.71 -8.17
C ARG A 273 9.36 9.42 -8.55
N GLU A 274 10.50 8.88 -8.10
CA GLU A 274 11.83 9.42 -8.38
C GLU A 274 12.83 8.27 -8.56
N PRO A 275 13.90 8.46 -9.34
CA PRO A 275 14.93 7.43 -9.47
C PRO A 275 15.63 7.20 -8.13
N LEU A 276 16.28 6.04 -7.97
CA LEU A 276 17.05 5.72 -6.76
C LEU A 276 18.06 6.81 -6.41
N SER A 277 18.67 7.46 -7.40
CA SER A 277 19.58 8.59 -7.20
C SER A 277 18.97 9.75 -6.40
N GLY A 278 17.65 9.88 -6.36
CA GLY A 278 16.96 10.84 -5.50
C GLY A 278 17.20 10.61 -4.01
N LEU A 279 17.44 9.35 -3.59
CA LEU A 279 17.75 8.98 -2.21
C LEU A 279 19.06 9.58 -1.68
N LYS A 280 19.95 10.09 -2.55
CA LYS A 280 21.15 10.82 -2.14
C LYS A 280 20.87 12.01 -1.23
N ARG A 281 19.64 12.55 -1.25
CA ARG A 281 19.21 13.68 -0.40
C ARG A 281 18.80 13.24 1.01
N ALA A 282 18.59 11.94 1.24
CA ALA A 282 18.13 11.44 2.51
C ALA A 282 19.24 11.47 3.56
N HIS A 283 18.88 11.90 4.76
CA HIS A 283 19.75 11.89 5.94
C HIS A 283 19.50 10.63 6.78
N CYS A 284 18.28 10.10 6.73
CA CYS A 284 17.89 8.86 7.38
C CYS A 284 16.97 8.04 6.48
N PHE A 285 17.22 6.73 6.38
CA PHE A 285 16.30 5.74 5.85
C PHE A 285 15.58 5.03 7.00
N VAL A 286 14.26 4.96 6.91
CA VAL A 286 13.44 4.15 7.81
C VAL A 286 12.87 2.98 7.01
N LEU A 287 13.41 1.80 7.25
CA LEU A 287 12.96 0.55 6.64
C LEU A 287 11.70 0.09 7.35
N VAL A 288 10.55 0.12 6.66
CA VAL A 288 9.26 -0.29 7.23
C VAL A 288 8.88 -1.69 6.79
N ARG A 289 8.17 -2.43 7.65
CA ARG A 289 7.73 -3.84 7.43
C ARG A 289 8.90 -4.83 7.35
N THR A 290 9.93 -4.61 8.16
CA THR A 290 11.08 -5.50 8.23
C THR A 290 10.75 -6.87 8.81
N ALA A 291 9.66 -7.00 9.56
CA ALA A 291 9.13 -8.29 10.05
C ALA A 291 8.45 -9.13 8.95
N ASP A 292 8.06 -8.52 7.83
CA ASP A 292 7.35 -9.22 6.73
C ASP A 292 8.31 -9.97 5.78
N LEU A 293 9.63 -9.89 6.00
CA LEU A 293 10.68 -10.49 5.18
C LEU A 293 11.54 -11.47 5.98
N GLU A 294 12.11 -12.44 5.27
CA GLU A 294 13.14 -13.30 5.84
C GLU A 294 14.41 -12.50 6.17
N LYS A 295 15.17 -12.99 7.15
CA LYS A 295 16.39 -12.30 7.63
C LYS A 295 17.37 -12.02 6.48
N PHE A 296 17.54 -12.95 5.56
CA PHE A 296 18.46 -12.79 4.42
C PHE A 296 18.05 -11.66 3.47
N GLU A 297 16.78 -11.61 3.05
CA GLU A 297 16.27 -10.57 2.14
C GLU A 297 16.42 -9.17 2.75
N LYS A 298 16.16 -9.06 4.05
CA LYS A 298 16.31 -7.83 4.81
C LYS A 298 17.76 -7.34 4.84
N GLU A 299 18.72 -8.22 5.12
CA GLU A 299 20.14 -7.86 5.14
C GLU A 299 20.66 -7.51 3.73
N GLU A 300 20.16 -8.14 2.67
CA GLU A 300 20.49 -7.77 1.29
C GLU A 300 20.08 -6.33 0.96
N ILE A 301 18.87 -5.92 1.37
CA ILE A 301 18.37 -4.55 1.19
C ILE A 301 19.25 -3.56 1.96
N LYS A 302 19.58 -3.86 3.22
CA LYS A 302 20.45 -3.00 4.03
C LYS A 302 21.83 -2.85 3.41
N HIS A 303 22.50 -3.95 3.07
CA HIS A 303 23.81 -3.92 2.44
C HIS A 303 23.80 -3.13 1.13
N THR A 304 22.74 -3.29 0.33
CA THR A 304 22.56 -2.50 -0.89
C THR A 304 22.48 -1.00 -0.59
N LEU A 305 21.66 -0.60 0.39
CA LEU A 305 21.50 0.80 0.77
C LEU A 305 22.78 1.38 1.40
N GLN A 306 23.45 0.64 2.28
CA GLN A 306 24.71 1.06 2.90
C GLN A 306 25.81 1.25 1.85
N ARG A 307 25.93 0.33 0.89
CA ARG A 307 26.91 0.45 -0.20
C ARG A 307 26.64 1.66 -1.10
N MET A 308 25.37 1.95 -1.38
CA MET A 308 24.98 3.08 -2.24
C MET A 308 25.01 4.43 -1.51
N TYR A 309 24.76 4.43 -0.20
CA TYR A 309 24.57 5.62 0.63
C TYR A 309 25.25 5.44 2.00
N PRO A 310 26.59 5.39 2.06
CA PRO A 310 27.33 5.01 3.26
C PRO A 310 27.20 5.97 4.44
N GLN A 311 26.81 7.22 4.20
CA GLN A 311 26.65 8.26 5.23
C GLN A 311 25.21 8.38 5.76
N THR A 312 24.25 7.63 5.20
CA THR A 312 22.84 7.76 5.57
C THR A 312 22.51 6.81 6.72
N LEU A 313 21.94 7.33 7.81
CA LEU A 313 21.48 6.51 8.94
C LEU A 313 20.39 5.53 8.46
N ILE A 314 20.48 4.27 8.87
CA ILE A 314 19.45 3.26 8.57
C ILE A 314 18.81 2.80 9.88
N VAL A 315 17.50 2.91 9.93
CA VAL A 315 16.65 2.56 11.06
C VAL A 315 15.60 1.57 10.58
N GLU A 316 15.16 0.68 11.46
CA GLU A 316 14.06 -0.23 11.14
C GLU A 316 12.82 0.10 11.93
N ALA A 317 11.67 -0.09 11.31
CA ALA A 317 10.39 0.09 11.95
C ALA A 317 9.37 -0.95 11.51
N ASN A 318 8.51 -1.33 12.43
CA ASN A 318 7.42 -2.26 12.18
C ASN A 318 6.10 -1.70 12.70
N TYR A 319 5.03 -2.11 12.03
CA TYR A 319 3.69 -1.82 12.49
C TYR A 319 3.35 -2.74 13.66
N GLN A 320 2.91 -2.15 14.77
CA GLN A 320 2.51 -2.87 15.96
C GLN A 320 1.04 -2.57 16.27
N PRO A 321 0.18 -3.60 16.31
CA PRO A 321 -1.17 -3.48 16.87
C PRO A 321 -1.12 -2.96 18.31
N GLN A 322 -1.93 -1.94 18.62
CA GLN A 322 -2.01 -1.35 19.97
C GLN A 322 -3.34 -1.65 20.65
N TYR A 323 -4.44 -1.55 19.92
CA TYR A 323 -5.79 -1.74 20.44
C TYR A 323 -6.76 -2.17 19.34
N VAL A 324 -7.94 -2.62 19.75
CA VAL A 324 -9.10 -2.81 18.90
C VAL A 324 -10.14 -1.79 19.34
N GLN A 325 -10.67 -1.00 18.42
CA GLN A 325 -11.68 0.00 18.73
C GLN A 325 -13.01 -0.37 18.10
N ASP A 326 -14.07 -0.47 18.90
CA ASP A 326 -15.42 -0.60 18.38
C ASP A 326 -15.82 0.68 17.63
N ILE A 327 -16.29 0.56 16.39
CA ILE A 327 -16.53 1.73 15.54
C ILE A 327 -17.78 2.50 15.98
N VAL A 328 -18.75 1.86 16.63
CA VAL A 328 -20.02 2.45 17.03
C VAL A 328 -19.88 3.15 18.39
N SER A 329 -19.49 2.40 19.41
CA SER A 329 -19.33 2.87 20.80
C SER A 329 -18.05 3.67 21.02
N LYS A 330 -17.06 3.57 20.12
CA LYS A 330 -15.71 4.14 20.25
C LYS A 330 -14.86 3.58 21.38
N GLU A 331 -15.35 2.55 22.09
CA GLU A 331 -14.61 1.86 23.15
C GLU A 331 -13.34 1.21 22.60
N ARG A 332 -12.23 1.39 23.30
CA ARG A 332 -10.95 0.74 22.97
C ARG A 332 -10.72 -0.45 23.90
N ARG A 333 -10.36 -1.58 23.30
CA ARG A 333 -10.04 -2.83 23.98
C ARG A 333 -8.64 -3.31 23.60
N PRO A 334 -7.99 -4.15 24.43
CA PRO A 334 -6.67 -4.68 24.13
C PRO A 334 -6.70 -5.60 22.90
N VAL A 335 -5.58 -5.69 22.17
CA VAL A 335 -5.48 -6.54 20.96
C VAL A 335 -5.69 -8.03 21.21
N ARG A 336 -5.46 -8.49 22.45
CA ARG A 336 -5.68 -9.87 22.87
C ARG A 336 -7.14 -10.32 22.73
N ASP A 337 -8.08 -9.38 22.63
CA ASP A 337 -9.50 -9.70 22.42
C ASP A 337 -9.76 -10.33 21.03
N LEU A 338 -8.78 -10.27 20.11
CA LEU A 338 -8.84 -10.97 18.82
C LEU A 338 -8.34 -12.42 18.89
N LEU A 339 -7.71 -12.84 20.00
CA LEU A 339 -7.13 -14.17 20.15
C LEU A 339 -8.21 -15.25 19.96
N GLY A 340 -8.04 -16.13 18.97
CA GLY A 340 -8.97 -17.20 18.67
C GLY A 340 -10.32 -16.76 18.07
N LYS A 341 -10.51 -15.47 17.82
CA LYS A 341 -11.76 -14.97 17.22
C LYS A 341 -11.82 -15.29 15.73
N LYS A 342 -13.01 -15.66 15.24
CA LYS A 342 -13.29 -15.73 13.81
C LYS A 342 -13.57 -14.34 13.26
N ILE A 343 -12.76 -13.91 12.30
CA ILE A 343 -12.73 -12.53 11.81
C ILE A 343 -13.05 -12.52 10.33
N PHE A 344 -14.04 -11.70 9.95
CA PHE A 344 -14.15 -11.22 8.58
C PHE A 344 -13.46 -9.87 8.51
N ALA A 345 -12.42 -9.74 7.69
CA ALA A 345 -11.67 -8.50 7.59
C ALA A 345 -11.90 -7.79 6.25
N PHE A 346 -11.75 -6.47 6.24
CA PHE A 346 -11.71 -5.70 5.01
C PHE A 346 -10.76 -4.52 5.10
N ALA A 347 -10.12 -4.17 3.98
CA ALA A 347 -9.19 -3.04 3.95
C ALA A 347 -9.12 -2.38 2.57
N GLY A 348 -9.09 -1.05 2.57
CA GLY A 348 -8.90 -0.16 1.43
C GLY A 348 -7.58 0.62 1.55
N ILE A 349 -6.51 -0.10 1.84
CA ILE A 349 -5.16 0.43 2.06
C ILE A 349 -4.18 -0.03 0.97
N GLY A 350 -3.02 0.63 0.90
CA GLY A 350 -1.99 0.30 -0.07
C GLY A 350 -1.47 -1.14 -0.04
N ASN A 351 -1.49 -1.85 1.10
CA ASN A 351 -1.04 -3.25 1.23
C ASN A 351 -2.00 -4.08 2.11
N PRO A 352 -3.14 -4.54 1.56
CA PRO A 352 -4.14 -5.31 2.32
C PRO A 352 -3.61 -6.64 2.87
N GLN A 353 -2.68 -7.30 2.16
CA GLN A 353 -2.12 -8.59 2.58
C GLN A 353 -1.28 -8.47 3.86
N SER A 354 -0.57 -7.35 4.06
CA SER A 354 0.15 -7.08 5.30
C SER A 354 -0.82 -6.92 6.49
N PHE A 355 -2.00 -6.36 6.26
CA PHE A 355 -3.05 -6.27 7.28
C PHE A 355 -3.67 -7.64 7.61
N GLU A 356 -3.94 -8.46 6.60
CA GLU A 356 -4.41 -9.83 6.81
C GLU A 356 -3.43 -10.67 7.64
N ARG A 357 -2.13 -10.64 7.29
CA ARG A 357 -1.07 -11.32 8.04
C ARG A 357 -0.98 -10.83 9.49
N MET A 358 -1.06 -9.52 9.71
CA MET A 358 -1.06 -8.94 11.05
C MET A 358 -2.20 -9.47 11.94
N ILE A 359 -3.37 -9.74 11.37
CA ILE A 359 -4.49 -10.34 12.13
C ILE A 359 -4.17 -11.80 12.50
N GLN A 360 -3.53 -12.54 11.58
CA GLN A 360 -3.10 -13.93 11.82
C GLN A 360 -2.00 -14.01 12.87
N ASP A 361 -1.05 -13.05 12.87
CA ASP A 361 0.03 -12.95 13.86
C ASP A 361 -0.50 -12.62 15.27
N LEU A 362 -1.67 -11.96 15.35
CA LEU A 362 -2.43 -11.79 16.60
C LEU A 362 -3.25 -13.03 16.98
N HIS A 363 -3.06 -14.15 16.26
CA HIS A 363 -3.81 -15.39 16.41
C HIS A 363 -5.34 -15.25 16.21
N GLY A 364 -5.74 -14.27 15.39
CA GLY A 364 -7.11 -14.17 14.89
C GLY A 364 -7.33 -15.08 13.68
N HIS A 365 -8.46 -15.78 13.64
CA HIS A 365 -8.82 -16.68 12.54
C HIS A 365 -9.55 -15.91 11.44
N VAL A 366 -8.83 -15.50 10.40
CA VAL A 366 -9.44 -14.83 9.24
C VAL A 366 -10.27 -15.85 8.44
N VAL A 367 -11.61 -15.78 8.55
CA VAL A 367 -12.56 -16.64 7.83
C VAL A 367 -13.06 -16.01 6.53
N GLY A 368 -12.80 -14.72 6.34
CA GLY A 368 -13.08 -14.00 5.10
C GLY A 368 -12.29 -12.70 5.02
N PHE A 369 -11.86 -12.32 3.82
CA PHE A 369 -11.14 -11.07 3.59
C PHE A 369 -11.64 -10.37 2.32
N GLN A 370 -12.01 -9.09 2.44
CA GLN A 370 -12.39 -8.25 1.30
C GLN A 370 -11.39 -7.10 1.12
N SER A 371 -10.58 -7.16 0.07
CA SER A 371 -9.71 -6.05 -0.32
C SER A 371 -10.47 -5.03 -1.17
N TYR A 372 -10.09 -3.76 -1.01
CA TYR A 372 -10.51 -2.62 -1.82
C TYR A 372 -9.28 -1.84 -2.30
N LEU A 373 -9.45 -0.99 -3.31
CA LEU A 373 -8.38 -0.09 -3.76
C LEU A 373 -8.03 0.93 -2.67
N ASP A 374 -6.78 1.40 -2.66
CA ASP A 374 -6.32 2.39 -1.69
C ASP A 374 -7.17 3.68 -1.78
N HIS A 375 -7.60 4.19 -0.62
CA HIS A 375 -8.57 5.29 -0.50
C HIS A 375 -9.97 4.96 -1.06
N TRP A 376 -10.43 3.73 -0.89
CA TRP A 376 -11.80 3.38 -1.22
C TRP A 376 -12.81 4.23 -0.44
N LYS A 377 -13.81 4.76 -1.14
CA LYS A 377 -14.93 5.47 -0.53
C LYS A 377 -16.07 4.48 -0.35
N TYR A 378 -16.28 4.03 0.88
CA TYR A 378 -17.32 3.05 1.21
C TYR A 378 -18.72 3.63 1.00
N SER A 379 -19.40 3.19 -0.05
CA SER A 379 -20.80 3.53 -0.30
C SER A 379 -21.73 2.65 0.55
N PHE A 380 -22.99 3.07 0.69
CA PHE A 380 -24.04 2.27 1.32
C PHE A 380 -24.10 0.85 0.75
N ARG A 381 -24.13 0.72 -0.58
CA ARG A 381 -24.20 -0.57 -1.27
C ARG A 381 -22.98 -1.43 -1.04
N ASP A 382 -21.79 -0.84 -0.92
CA ASP A 382 -20.58 -1.59 -0.61
C ASP A 382 -20.68 -2.23 0.76
N MET A 383 -21.18 -1.46 1.74
CA MET A 383 -21.31 -1.91 3.13
C MET A 383 -22.44 -2.93 3.30
N GLU A 384 -23.57 -2.78 2.60
CA GLU A 384 -24.62 -3.80 2.57
C GLU A 384 -24.09 -5.14 2.05
N ARG A 385 -23.33 -5.12 0.95
CA ARG A 385 -22.71 -6.33 0.38
C ARG A 385 -21.68 -6.92 1.32
N LEU A 386 -20.88 -6.09 1.97
CA LEU A 386 -19.88 -6.53 2.93
C LEU A 386 -20.53 -7.19 4.15
N VAL A 387 -21.57 -6.58 4.72
CA VAL A 387 -22.33 -7.15 5.84
C VAL A 387 -23.03 -8.44 5.44
N LYS A 388 -23.54 -8.54 4.20
CA LYS A 388 -24.09 -9.80 3.69
C LYS A 388 -23.04 -10.91 3.71
N LYS A 389 -21.85 -10.66 3.16
CA LYS A 389 -20.74 -11.63 3.17
C LYS A 389 -20.30 -12.00 4.58
N PHE A 390 -20.23 -11.01 5.48
CA PHE A 390 -19.94 -11.25 6.91
C PHE A 390 -20.96 -12.24 7.52
N LYS A 391 -22.26 -12.02 7.27
CA LYS A 391 -23.33 -12.91 7.78
C LYS A 391 -23.38 -14.28 7.11
N GLU A 392 -22.82 -14.43 5.91
CA GLU A 392 -22.66 -15.73 5.22
C GLU A 392 -21.50 -16.56 5.80
N THR A 393 -20.68 -15.99 6.68
CA THR A 393 -19.61 -16.67 7.40
C THR A 393 -19.96 -16.85 8.88
N ASP A 394 -19.19 -17.67 9.58
CA ASP A 394 -19.23 -17.84 11.03
C ASP A 394 -18.35 -16.82 11.78
N ALA A 395 -18.07 -15.67 11.15
CA ALA A 395 -17.28 -14.60 11.75
C ALA A 395 -18.00 -13.96 12.95
N GLU A 396 -17.24 -13.77 14.03
CA GLU A 396 -17.70 -13.12 15.26
C GLU A 396 -17.54 -11.60 15.20
N VAL A 397 -16.60 -11.10 14.40
CA VAL A 397 -16.28 -9.68 14.29
C VAL A 397 -15.94 -9.29 12.85
N LEU A 398 -16.43 -8.12 12.43
CA LEU A 398 -16.04 -7.45 11.20
C LEU A 398 -14.88 -6.50 11.52
N LEU A 399 -13.67 -6.78 11.04
CA LEU A 399 -12.47 -6.02 11.39
C LEU A 399 -11.96 -5.19 10.20
N THR A 400 -11.54 -3.95 10.47
CA THR A 400 -10.92 -3.07 9.46
C THR A 400 -9.78 -2.25 10.03
N THR A 401 -9.16 -1.40 9.20
CA THR A 401 -8.09 -0.50 9.62
C THR A 401 -8.67 0.81 10.17
N GLU A 402 -7.92 1.53 11.01
CA GLU A 402 -8.30 2.90 11.41
C GLU A 402 -8.46 3.85 10.22
N LYS A 403 -7.64 3.67 9.18
CA LYS A 403 -7.72 4.47 7.95
C LYS A 403 -9.06 4.28 7.24
N ASP A 404 -9.55 3.05 7.17
CA ASP A 404 -10.83 2.73 6.53
C ASP A 404 -12.02 3.09 7.43
N ALA A 405 -11.90 2.89 8.75
CA ALA A 405 -12.89 3.32 9.72
C ALA A 405 -13.15 4.84 9.65
N ALA A 406 -12.10 5.65 9.46
CA ALA A 406 -12.22 7.10 9.29
C ALA A 406 -13.00 7.53 8.03
N ARG A 407 -13.15 6.63 7.05
CA ARG A 407 -13.87 6.88 5.79
C ARG A 407 -15.34 6.44 5.85
N LEU A 408 -15.73 5.71 6.89
CA LEU A 408 -17.13 5.32 7.09
C LEU A 408 -17.96 6.54 7.46
N SER A 409 -18.99 6.83 6.66
CA SER A 409 -19.90 7.93 6.97
C SER A 409 -20.75 7.60 8.20
N GLN A 410 -21.13 8.62 8.97
CA GLN A 410 -22.04 8.46 10.11
C GLN A 410 -23.33 7.74 9.70
N LYS A 411 -23.88 8.08 8.53
CA LYS A 411 -25.07 7.44 7.98
C LYS A 411 -24.89 5.92 7.81
N VAL A 412 -23.75 5.48 7.25
CA VAL A 412 -23.41 4.05 7.14
C VAL A 412 -23.29 3.39 8.52
N ILE A 413 -22.65 4.06 9.47
CA ILE A 413 -22.46 3.54 10.83
C ILE A 413 -23.82 3.31 11.50
N PHE A 414 -24.72 4.29 11.45
CA PHE A 414 -26.02 4.21 12.14
C PHE A 414 -27.05 3.31 11.43
N GLU A 415 -27.08 3.27 10.10
CA GLU A 415 -28.13 2.53 9.38
C GLU A 415 -27.74 1.09 9.05
N ILE A 416 -26.46 0.82 8.78
CA ILE A 416 -25.99 -0.52 8.36
C ILE A 416 -25.25 -1.24 9.48
N LEU A 417 -24.35 -0.54 10.17
CA LEU A 417 -23.36 -1.18 11.05
C LEU A 417 -23.75 -1.20 12.53
N LYS A 418 -24.81 -0.49 12.93
CA LYS A 418 -25.20 -0.32 14.34
C LYS A 418 -25.31 -1.63 15.12
N ASN A 419 -25.78 -2.69 14.47
CA ASN A 419 -25.97 -4.02 15.07
C ASN A 419 -24.94 -5.06 14.59
N ILE A 420 -23.84 -4.60 13.99
CA ILE A 420 -22.75 -5.45 13.53
C ILE A 420 -21.59 -5.25 14.49
N PRO A 421 -20.96 -6.32 15.00
CA PRO A 421 -19.75 -6.21 15.82
C PRO A 421 -18.59 -5.77 14.93
N ILE A 422 -18.48 -4.47 14.66
CA ILE A 422 -17.48 -3.90 13.78
C ILE A 422 -16.40 -3.17 14.57
N CYS A 423 -15.15 -3.54 14.32
CA CYS A 423 -13.99 -2.99 14.99
C CYS A 423 -12.94 -2.45 14.00
N ALA A 424 -12.19 -1.45 14.44
CA ALA A 424 -10.99 -0.97 13.78
C ALA A 424 -9.75 -1.43 14.58
N LEU A 425 -8.78 -2.03 13.90
CA LEU A 425 -7.49 -2.36 14.50
C LEU A 425 -6.61 -1.10 14.54
N GLY A 426 -6.29 -0.67 15.75
CA GLY A 426 -5.36 0.41 16.04
C GLY A 426 -3.93 -0.02 15.82
N VAL A 427 -3.21 0.66 14.93
CA VAL A 427 -1.84 0.28 14.57
C VAL A 427 -0.93 1.50 14.59
N ASP A 428 0.20 1.35 15.28
CA ASP A 428 1.26 2.37 15.34
C ASP A 428 2.54 1.83 14.72
N LEU A 429 3.35 2.73 14.16
CA LEU A 429 4.69 2.39 13.70
C LEU A 429 5.64 2.52 14.89
N LYS A 430 6.46 1.49 15.16
CA LYS A 430 7.51 1.56 16.17
C LYS A 430 8.87 1.28 15.56
N ILE A 431 9.86 2.06 16.00
CA ILE A 431 11.27 1.79 15.68
C ILE A 431 11.70 0.53 16.42
N THR A 432 12.22 -0.45 15.68
CA THR A 432 12.61 -1.77 16.23
C THR A 432 14.11 -1.99 16.26
N GLN A 433 14.89 -1.25 15.46
CA GLN A 433 16.35 -1.26 15.52
C GLN A 433 16.91 0.15 15.30
N ASN A 434 18.02 0.45 15.97
CA ASN A 434 18.70 1.75 15.96
C ASN A 434 17.85 2.92 16.51
N ASP A 435 16.94 2.64 17.45
CA ASP A 435 16.08 3.66 18.07
C ASP A 435 16.88 4.77 18.78
N GLN A 436 17.89 4.40 19.56
CA GLN A 436 18.77 5.38 20.22
C GLN A 436 19.49 6.28 19.22
N LEU A 437 20.03 5.72 18.14
CA LEU A 437 20.68 6.48 17.08
C LEU A 437 19.68 7.39 16.34
N PHE A 438 18.45 6.92 16.15
CA PHE A 438 17.39 7.73 15.56
C PHE A 438 17.03 8.93 16.43
N ASN A 439 16.89 8.72 17.75
CA ASN A 439 16.60 9.79 18.70
C ASN A 439 17.75 10.80 18.79
N GLN A 440 19.01 10.33 18.82
CA GLN A 440 20.18 11.20 18.72
C GLN A 440 20.20 11.99 17.41
N PHE A 441 19.91 11.35 16.28
CA PHE A 441 19.79 12.03 15.00
C PHE A 441 18.74 13.16 15.08
N LEU A 442 17.54 12.87 15.59
CA LEU A 442 16.49 13.89 15.74
C LEU A 442 16.90 15.06 16.67
N GLN A 443 17.69 14.81 17.71
CA GLN A 443 18.19 15.86 18.61
C GLN A 443 19.20 16.81 17.95
N THR A 444 19.90 16.37 16.91
CA THR A 444 20.88 17.20 16.18
C THR A 444 20.26 18.14 15.15
N LEU A 445 18.96 17.98 14.85
CA LEU A 445 18.21 18.78 13.87
C LEU A 445 17.70 20.10 14.45
#